data_AF-A0A816HDJ3-F1
#
_entry.id   AF-A0A816HDJ3-F1
#
_cell.length_a   1.000
_cell.length_b   1.000
_cell.length_c   1.000
_cell.angle_alpha   90.00
_cell.angle_beta   90.00
_cell.angle_gamma   90.00
#
_symmetry.space_group_name_H-M   'P 1'
#
loop_
_entity.id
_entity.type
_entity.pdbx_description
1 polymer ?
#
loop_
_entity_poly.entity_id
_entity_poly.type
_entity_poly.pdbx_seq_one_letter_code
_entity_poly.pdbx_strand_id
1 'polypeptide(L)'
;EWQALCTDEANEEKASCSIALSEANANKNRYIDCIPYDHTRVQLTNNGNDDYINASIITDSDPKCKYIATQGPMPNTTNAFWQMVWEQGSCVIVALTRPIENGITMCHHYWPVEGSARFNDFEVNLVSEHIWSDDYLVRSFYLKNVQTMETRTVTQFHFLTWGELNNPPSAKALLDFRRYV
;
A
#
# COMPACT_ATOMS: atom_id res chain seq x y z
N GLU A 1 -28.40 6.03 4.88
CA GLU A 1 -27.28 5.67 3.98
C GLU A 1 -26.13 5.04 4.75
N TRP A 2 -25.41 5.75 5.63
CA TRP A 2 -24.31 5.16 6.43
C TRP A 2 -24.67 3.88 7.18
N GLN A 3 -25.76 3.89 7.97
CA GLN A 3 -26.21 2.70 8.70
C GLN A 3 -26.52 1.52 7.78
N ALA A 4 -27.04 1.77 6.58
CA ALA A 4 -27.33 0.73 5.61
C ALA A 4 -26.04 0.08 5.10
N LEU A 5 -24.99 0.87 4.84
CA LEU A 5 -23.66 0.36 4.48
C LEU A 5 -23.01 -0.44 5.61
N CYS A 6 -23.23 -0.06 6.87
CA CYS A 6 -22.71 -0.84 8.02
C CYS A 6 -23.39 -2.20 8.17
N THR A 7 -24.63 -2.34 7.71
CA THR A 7 -25.39 -3.59 7.72
C THR A 7 -25.35 -4.34 6.40
N ASP A 8 -24.72 -3.75 5.38
CA ASP A 8 -24.51 -4.37 4.07
C ASP A 8 -23.32 -5.32 4.21
N GLU A 9 -23.61 -6.53 4.67
CA GLU A 9 -22.61 -7.59 4.70
C GLU A 9 -22.31 -7.99 3.26
N ALA A 10 -21.03 -7.85 2.87
CA ALA A 10 -20.56 -8.42 1.62
C ALA A 10 -21.04 -9.88 1.57
N ASN A 11 -21.78 -10.23 0.51
CA ASN A 11 -22.43 -11.53 0.33
C ASN A 11 -21.64 -12.66 1.01
N GLU A 12 -22.19 -13.28 2.05
CA GLU A 12 -21.46 -14.11 3.05
C GLU A 12 -20.55 -15.17 2.39
N GLU A 13 -20.95 -15.71 1.24
CA GLU A 13 -20.15 -16.67 0.46
C GLU A 13 -18.80 -16.11 -0.04
N LYS A 14 -18.66 -14.79 -0.15
CA LYS A 14 -17.46 -14.09 -0.60
C LYS A 14 -16.70 -13.42 0.55
N ALA A 15 -17.26 -13.31 1.75
CA ALA A 15 -16.64 -12.57 2.86
C ALA A 15 -15.61 -13.38 3.69
N SER A 16 -15.16 -14.55 3.22
CA SER A 16 -14.14 -15.34 3.93
C SER A 16 -12.81 -14.59 4.05
N CYS A 17 -12.20 -14.62 5.24
CA CYS A 17 -10.86 -14.07 5.52
C CYS A 17 -9.93 -15.13 6.16
N SER A 18 -10.15 -16.41 5.85
CA SER A 18 -9.50 -17.54 6.53
C SER A 18 -7.98 -17.52 6.39
N ILE A 19 -7.45 -17.07 5.24
CA ILE A 19 -6.01 -17.00 4.99
C ILE A 19 -5.37 -15.90 5.84
N ALA A 20 -6.01 -14.73 5.89
CA ALA A 20 -5.54 -13.60 6.68
C ALA A 20 -5.59 -13.87 8.20
N LEU A 21 -6.58 -14.65 8.65
CA LEU A 21 -6.77 -15.04 10.06
C LEU A 21 -5.92 -16.24 10.51
N SER A 22 -5.23 -16.91 9.59
CA SER A 22 -4.35 -18.02 9.94
C SER A 22 -3.22 -17.59 10.87
N GLU A 23 -2.81 -18.48 11.77
CA GLU A 23 -1.74 -18.21 12.76
C GLU A 23 -0.43 -17.76 12.10
N ALA A 24 -0.11 -18.32 10.92
CA ALA A 24 1.08 -17.99 10.14
C ALA A 24 1.08 -16.55 9.58
N ASN A 25 -0.10 -15.93 9.45
CA ASN A 25 -0.28 -14.60 8.84
C ASN A 25 -0.73 -13.54 9.83
N ALA A 26 -1.14 -13.91 11.04
CA ALA A 26 -1.62 -12.99 12.06
C ALA A 26 -0.64 -11.83 12.34
N ASN A 27 0.67 -12.12 12.37
CA ASN A 27 1.72 -11.12 12.59
C ASN A 27 2.06 -10.26 11.35
N LYS A 28 1.42 -10.50 10.20
CA LYS A 28 1.55 -9.72 8.96
C LYS A 28 0.40 -8.72 8.78
N ASN A 29 -0.57 -8.73 9.69
CA ASN A 29 -1.68 -7.78 9.74
C ASN A 29 -1.37 -6.68 10.76
N ARG A 30 -1.44 -5.41 10.33
CA ARG A 30 -1.29 -4.26 11.23
C ARG A 30 -2.46 -4.14 12.20
N TYR A 31 -3.66 -4.41 11.70
CA TYR A 31 -4.90 -4.43 12.48
C TYR A 31 -5.68 -5.69 12.15
N ILE A 32 -6.20 -6.37 13.18
CA ILE A 32 -6.89 -7.65 13.03
C ILE A 32 -8.29 -7.51 12.41
N ASP A 33 -8.90 -6.34 12.57
CA ASP A 33 -10.20 -5.96 12.04
C ASP A 33 -10.12 -5.38 10.61
N CYS A 34 -8.91 -5.14 10.10
CA CYS A 34 -8.67 -4.65 8.74
C CYS A 34 -7.84 -5.67 7.95
N ILE A 35 -8.50 -6.70 7.42
CA ILE A 35 -7.87 -7.82 6.71
C ILE A 35 -8.53 -8.06 5.35
N PRO A 36 -7.78 -8.60 4.37
CA PRO A 36 -8.32 -8.83 3.03
C PRO A 36 -9.23 -10.06 3.00
N TYR A 37 -10.27 -10.00 2.17
CA TYR A 37 -11.05 -11.18 1.82
C TYR A 37 -10.21 -12.15 0.96
N ASP A 38 -10.42 -13.44 1.16
CA ASP A 38 -9.69 -14.53 0.49
C ASP A 38 -9.81 -14.45 -1.04
N HIS A 39 -10.96 -13.99 -1.56
CA HIS A 39 -11.24 -13.93 -3.00
C HIS A 39 -10.68 -12.66 -3.69
N THR A 40 -10.37 -11.60 -2.94
CA THR A 40 -9.79 -10.35 -3.50
C THR A 40 -8.34 -10.14 -3.08
N ARG A 41 -7.79 -10.95 -2.17
CA ARG A 41 -6.43 -10.74 -1.68
C ARG A 41 -5.41 -10.77 -2.82
N VAL A 42 -4.35 -10.00 -2.69
CA VAL A 42 -3.17 -10.16 -3.53
C VAL A 42 -2.42 -11.41 -3.08
N GLN A 43 -2.05 -12.27 -4.04
CA GLN A 43 -1.22 -13.44 -3.80
C GLN A 43 0.17 -13.20 -4.38
N LEU A 44 1.21 -13.36 -3.55
CA LEU A 44 2.59 -13.20 -3.97
C LEU A 44 3.11 -14.50 -4.59
N THR A 45 3.93 -14.36 -5.63
CA THR A 45 4.62 -15.48 -6.27
C THR A 45 5.79 -15.86 -5.39
N ASN A 46 5.57 -16.83 -4.50
CA ASN A 46 6.63 -17.38 -3.68
C ASN A 46 6.75 -18.86 -3.95
N ASN A 47 7.97 -19.40 -4.04
CA ASN A 47 8.26 -20.81 -4.36
C ASN A 47 7.84 -21.77 -3.22
N GLY A 48 6.61 -21.64 -2.70
CA GLY A 48 5.97 -22.55 -1.74
C GLY A 48 5.93 -22.12 -0.28
N ASN A 49 6.57 -21.02 0.12
CA ASN A 49 6.79 -20.74 1.56
C ASN A 49 5.87 -19.67 2.18
N ASP A 50 5.39 -18.67 1.43
CA ASP A 50 4.54 -17.59 1.97
C ASP A 50 3.97 -16.71 0.84
N ASP A 51 2.68 -16.84 0.52
CA ASP A 51 2.02 -16.04 -0.54
C ASP A 51 1.29 -14.80 -0.02
N TYR A 52 1.37 -14.53 1.30
CA TYR A 52 0.46 -13.61 1.96
C TYR A 52 1.03 -12.20 2.09
N ILE A 53 0.19 -11.23 1.71
CA ILE A 53 0.30 -9.83 2.10
C ILE A 53 -1.10 -9.30 2.39
N ASN A 54 -1.23 -8.42 3.39
CA ASN A 54 -2.49 -7.74 3.68
C ASN A 54 -2.75 -6.66 2.60
N ALA A 55 -3.34 -7.09 1.49
CA ALA A 55 -3.72 -6.25 0.37
C ALA A 55 -4.88 -6.88 -0.41
N SER A 56 -5.79 -6.05 -0.91
CA SER A 56 -6.95 -6.44 -1.72
C SER A 56 -6.92 -5.74 -3.07
N ILE A 57 -7.22 -6.50 -4.12
CA ILE A 57 -7.50 -5.97 -5.45
C ILE A 57 -8.91 -5.38 -5.43
N ILE A 58 -9.02 -4.12 -5.85
CA ILE A 58 -10.29 -3.42 -6.04
C ILE A 58 -10.42 -3.11 -7.53
N THR A 59 -11.50 -3.56 -8.14
CA THR A 59 -11.82 -3.30 -9.54
C THR A 59 -13.08 -2.45 -9.62
N ASP A 60 -13.05 -1.40 -10.44
CA ASP A 60 -14.26 -0.68 -10.83
C ASP A 60 -14.97 -1.41 -12.00
N SER A 61 -16.13 -0.89 -12.39
CA SER A 61 -16.84 -1.19 -13.61
C SER A 61 -15.98 -1.07 -14.88
N ASP A 62 -14.99 -0.19 -14.88
CA ASP A 62 -13.93 -0.19 -15.90
C ASP A 62 -12.82 -1.19 -15.47
N PRO A 63 -12.63 -2.32 -16.20
CA PRO A 63 -11.60 -3.30 -15.88
C PRO A 63 -10.17 -2.75 -15.99
N LYS A 64 -9.98 -1.57 -16.60
CA LYS A 64 -8.68 -0.87 -16.62
C LYS A 64 -8.39 -0.14 -15.31
N CYS A 65 -9.41 0.16 -14.52
CA CYS A 65 -9.31 0.81 -13.21
C CYS A 65 -9.16 -0.27 -12.13
N LYS A 66 -7.93 -0.76 -11.96
CA LYS A 66 -7.54 -1.70 -10.92
C LYS A 66 -6.71 -0.99 -9.86
N TYR A 67 -7.15 -1.06 -8.61
CA TYR A 67 -6.42 -0.56 -7.45
C TYR A 67 -5.99 -1.72 -6.57
N ILE A 68 -4.95 -1.49 -5.77
CA ILE A 68 -4.58 -2.35 -4.66
C ILE A 68 -4.70 -1.52 -3.40
N ALA A 69 -5.68 -1.85 -2.55
CA ALA A 69 -5.76 -1.31 -1.20
C ALA A 69 -4.91 -2.19 -0.28
N THR A 70 -4.00 -1.60 0.48
CA THR A 70 -3.10 -2.33 1.38
C THR A 70 -2.84 -1.51 2.64
N GLN A 71 -2.49 -2.19 3.73
CA GLN A 71 -2.05 -1.52 4.96
C GLN A 71 -0.74 -0.74 4.75
N GLY A 72 -0.47 0.22 5.63
CA GLY A 72 0.87 0.78 5.78
C GLY A 72 1.87 -0.34 6.15
N PRO A 73 2.94 -0.57 5.36
CA PRO A 73 3.88 -1.65 5.61
C PRO A 73 4.40 -1.67 7.05
N MET A 74 4.66 -2.87 7.57
CA MET A 74 5.28 -3.12 8.86
C MET A 74 6.73 -3.54 8.66
N PRO A 75 7.61 -3.50 9.69
CA PRO A 75 9.00 -3.90 9.55
C PRO A 75 9.16 -5.28 8.86
N ASN A 76 8.35 -6.25 9.25
CA ASN A 76 8.35 -7.62 8.73
C ASN A 76 7.60 -7.82 7.40
N THR A 77 6.92 -6.80 6.86
CA THR A 77 6.17 -6.90 5.59
C THR A 77 6.68 -5.98 4.49
N THR A 78 7.73 -5.18 4.74
CA THR A 78 8.35 -4.30 3.73
C THR A 78 8.86 -5.05 2.49
N ASN A 79 9.45 -6.24 2.69
CA ASN A 79 9.91 -7.07 1.58
C ASN A 79 8.75 -7.56 0.69
N ALA A 80 7.69 -8.08 1.33
CA ALA A 80 6.47 -8.51 0.66
C ALA A 80 5.80 -7.36 -0.10
N PHE A 81 5.83 -6.14 0.46
CA PHE A 81 5.31 -4.95 -0.21
C PHE A 81 6.02 -4.64 -1.53
N TRP A 82 7.36 -4.65 -1.55
CA TRP A 82 8.09 -4.41 -2.81
C TRP A 82 7.95 -5.55 -3.81
N GLN A 83 7.84 -6.79 -3.33
CA GLN A 83 7.50 -7.93 -4.16
C GLN A 83 6.12 -7.74 -4.81
N MET A 84 5.12 -7.32 -4.05
CA MET A 84 3.78 -6.99 -4.57
C MET A 84 3.87 -5.91 -5.66
N VAL A 85 4.56 -4.80 -5.38
CA VAL A 85 4.73 -3.68 -6.33
C VAL A 85 5.33 -4.18 -7.64
N TRP A 86 6.37 -5.03 -7.56
CA TRP A 86 7.02 -5.61 -8.72
C TRP A 86 6.11 -6.56 -9.52
N GLU A 87 5.54 -7.57 -8.86
CA GLU A 87 4.73 -8.60 -9.49
C GLU A 87 3.44 -8.07 -10.11
N GLN A 88 2.81 -7.08 -9.45
CA GLN A 88 1.59 -6.45 -9.95
C GLN A 88 1.86 -5.39 -11.03
N GLY A 89 3.13 -5.11 -11.35
CA GLY A 89 3.46 -4.08 -12.33
C GLY A 89 3.11 -2.66 -11.89
N SER A 90 2.96 -2.42 -10.58
CA SER A 90 2.55 -1.11 -10.08
C SER A 90 3.69 -0.10 -10.23
N CYS A 91 3.41 0.99 -10.94
CA CYS A 91 4.32 2.12 -11.10
C CYS A 91 3.93 3.33 -10.25
N VAL A 92 2.80 3.27 -9.54
CA VAL A 92 2.27 4.36 -8.72
C VAL A 92 1.92 3.83 -7.32
N ILE A 93 2.39 4.52 -6.30
CA ILE A 93 2.05 4.28 -4.90
C ILE A 93 1.37 5.55 -4.36
N VAL A 94 0.21 5.39 -3.74
CA VAL A 94 -0.47 6.50 -3.05
C VAL A 94 -0.42 6.22 -1.56
N ALA A 95 0.35 7.03 -0.83
CA ALA A 95 0.45 6.99 0.63
C ALA A 95 -0.42 8.10 1.23
N LEU A 96 -1.36 7.74 2.10
CA LEU A 96 -2.34 8.66 2.70
C LEU A 96 -2.12 8.92 4.19
N THR A 97 -1.00 8.45 4.74
CA THR A 97 -0.65 8.59 6.16
C THR A 97 0.84 8.84 6.31
N ARG A 98 1.21 9.60 7.34
CA ARG A 98 2.61 9.74 7.72
C ARG A 98 3.08 8.51 8.49
N PRO A 99 4.39 8.19 8.52
CA PRO A 99 4.92 7.08 9.30
C PRO A 99 4.50 7.09 10.77
N ILE A 100 4.44 8.28 11.37
CA ILE A 100 4.03 8.50 12.76
C ILE A 100 2.98 9.61 12.79
N GLU A 101 1.88 9.37 13.50
CA GLU A 101 0.81 10.34 13.76
C GLU A 101 0.48 10.34 15.24
N ASN A 102 0.53 11.49 15.91
CA ASN A 102 0.27 11.63 17.36
C ASN A 102 1.06 10.64 18.23
N GLY A 103 2.30 10.31 17.83
CA GLY A 103 3.17 9.35 18.53
C GLY A 103 2.87 7.88 18.24
N ILE A 104 1.89 7.58 17.38
CA ILE A 104 1.51 6.22 16.96
C ILE A 104 2.14 5.91 15.60
N THR A 105 2.79 4.76 15.49
CA THR A 105 3.36 4.28 14.23
C THR A 105 2.26 3.78 13.29
N MET A 106 1.96 4.56 12.25
CA MET A 106 0.95 4.24 11.23
C MET A 106 1.54 3.45 10.07
N CYS A 107 2.81 3.72 9.72
CA CYS A 107 3.50 3.08 8.62
C CYS A 107 5.00 2.97 8.91
N HIS A 108 5.62 1.83 8.62
CA HIS A 108 7.07 1.71 8.63
C HIS A 108 7.66 2.43 7.40
N HIS A 109 8.87 2.97 7.52
CA HIS A 109 9.60 3.50 6.39
C HIS A 109 10.00 2.36 5.44
N TYR A 110 9.23 2.17 4.38
CA TYR A 110 9.48 1.15 3.35
C TYR A 110 10.29 1.69 2.16
N TRP A 111 10.81 2.92 2.25
CA TRP A 111 11.62 3.53 1.19
C TRP A 111 12.93 4.10 1.77
N PRO A 112 14.00 4.21 0.97
CA PRO A 112 15.23 4.88 1.39
C PRO A 112 14.99 6.38 1.57
N VAL A 113 15.52 6.96 2.65
CA VAL A 113 15.54 8.42 2.85
C VAL A 113 16.58 9.08 1.93
N GLU A 114 17.69 8.39 1.68
CA GLU A 114 18.74 8.79 0.76
C GLU A 114 19.35 7.56 0.08
N GLY A 115 19.85 7.73 -1.15
CA GLY A 115 20.48 6.65 -1.91
C GLY A 115 19.55 5.46 -2.15
N SER A 116 20.05 4.26 -1.91
CA SER A 116 19.32 3.01 -2.11
C SER A 116 19.17 2.16 -0.85
N ALA A 117 18.08 1.39 -0.80
CA ALA A 117 17.82 0.37 0.21
C ALA A 117 17.43 -0.94 -0.46
N ARG A 118 17.80 -2.06 0.15
CA ARG A 118 17.52 -3.40 -0.36
C ARG A 118 16.41 -4.07 0.44
N PHE A 119 15.42 -4.59 -0.28
CA PHE A 119 14.27 -5.34 0.23
C PHE A 119 14.23 -6.71 -0.48
N ASN A 120 14.84 -7.72 0.12
CA ASN A 120 15.12 -9.03 -0.52
C ASN A 120 15.84 -8.88 -1.88
N ASP A 121 15.13 -9.21 -2.97
CA ASP A 121 15.62 -9.19 -4.35
C ASP A 121 15.41 -7.85 -5.04
N PHE A 122 14.89 -6.85 -4.32
CA PHE A 122 14.58 -5.54 -4.85
C PHE A 122 15.51 -4.49 -4.26
N GLU A 123 16.20 -3.76 -5.12
CA GLU A 123 16.92 -2.54 -4.76
C GLU A 123 16.07 -1.34 -5.15
N VAL A 124 15.74 -0.51 -4.18
CA VAL A 124 14.95 0.72 -4.35
C VAL A 124 15.90 1.88 -4.17
N ASN A 125 16.03 2.72 -5.18
CA ASN A 125 16.86 3.93 -5.14
C ASN A 125 15.98 5.18 -5.22
N LEU A 126 16.11 6.09 -4.27
CA LEU A 126 15.46 7.40 -4.33
C LEU A 126 16.15 8.25 -5.40
N VAL A 127 15.40 8.63 -6.44
CA VAL A 127 15.89 9.46 -7.55
C VAL A 127 15.62 10.93 -7.28
N SER A 128 14.42 11.25 -6.82
CA SER A 128 14.03 12.62 -6.49
C SER A 128 12.91 12.63 -5.46
N GLU A 129 12.91 13.67 -4.64
CA GLU A 129 11.80 14.05 -3.76
C GLU A 129 11.43 15.50 -4.09
N HIS A 130 10.15 15.74 -4.35
CA HIS A 130 9.62 17.07 -4.65
C HIS A 130 8.47 17.39 -3.69
N ILE A 131 8.66 18.43 -2.89
CA ILE A 131 7.63 18.97 -2.00
C ILE A 131 6.75 19.89 -2.84
N TRP A 132 5.51 19.49 -3.11
CA TRP A 132 4.58 20.27 -3.94
C TRP A 132 3.83 21.32 -3.12
N SER A 133 3.46 20.97 -1.89
CA SER A 133 2.83 21.87 -0.92
C SER A 133 3.03 21.34 0.49
N ASP A 134 2.47 22.03 1.48
CA ASP A 134 2.41 21.54 2.87
C ASP A 134 1.56 20.26 3.01
N ASP A 135 0.69 19.97 2.03
CA ASP A 135 -0.24 18.84 2.06
C ASP A 135 0.34 17.55 1.49
N TYR A 136 1.26 17.63 0.52
CA TYR A 136 1.81 16.44 -0.12
C TYR A 136 3.17 16.66 -0.78
N LEU A 137 3.88 15.55 -0.93
CA LEU A 137 5.12 15.44 -1.68
C LEU A 137 5.07 14.26 -2.66
N VAL A 138 5.99 14.26 -3.62
CA VAL A 138 6.14 13.19 -4.60
C VAL A 138 7.57 12.68 -4.59
N ARG A 139 7.73 11.37 -4.54
CA ARG A 139 9.02 10.69 -4.69
C ARG A 139 9.04 9.87 -5.97
N SER A 140 10.17 9.89 -6.65
CA SER A 140 10.44 8.98 -7.77
C SER A 140 11.52 8.00 -7.34
N PHE A 141 11.23 6.72 -7.52
CA PHE A 141 12.11 5.62 -7.20
C PHE A 141 12.53 4.89 -8.48
N TYR A 142 13.79 4.46 -8.50
CA TYR A 142 14.27 3.45 -9.42
C TYR A 142 14.26 2.10 -8.70
N LEU A 143 13.36 1.22 -9.13
CA LEU A 143 13.18 -0.12 -8.60
C LEU A 143 13.89 -1.12 -9.51
N LYS A 144 14.83 -1.89 -8.95
CA LYS A 144 15.60 -2.89 -9.66
C LYS A 144 15.40 -4.26 -9.04
N ASN A 145 15.01 -5.24 -9.86
CA ASN A 145 15.12 -6.65 -9.49
C ASN A 145 16.58 -7.09 -9.69
N VAL A 146 17.26 -7.45 -8.60
CA VAL A 146 18.69 -7.78 -8.62
C VAL A 146 18.98 -9.18 -9.19
N GLN A 147 17.97 -10.04 -9.28
CA GLN A 147 18.10 -11.37 -9.87
C GLN A 147 17.96 -11.31 -11.40
N THR A 148 16.98 -10.57 -11.90
CA THR A 148 16.72 -10.44 -13.35
C THR A 148 17.43 -9.26 -13.98
N MET A 149 17.94 -8.33 -13.17
CA MET A 149 18.52 -7.03 -13.58
C MET A 149 17.52 -6.10 -14.29
N GLU A 150 16.24 -6.46 -14.34
CA GLU A 150 15.19 -5.61 -14.85
C GLU A 150 14.92 -4.44 -13.91
N THR A 151 14.48 -3.32 -14.48
CA THR A 151 14.27 -2.08 -13.73
C THR A 151 13.00 -1.37 -14.13
N ARG A 152 12.39 -0.66 -13.19
CA ARG A 152 11.17 0.15 -13.38
C ARG A 152 11.25 1.44 -12.59
N THR A 153 10.51 2.45 -13.05
CA THR A 153 10.30 3.66 -12.26
C THR A 153 9.01 3.52 -11.48
N VAL A 154 9.04 3.84 -10.18
CA VAL A 154 7.88 3.86 -9.30
C VAL A 154 7.74 5.25 -8.71
N THR A 155 6.56 5.86 -8.83
CA THR A 155 6.27 7.18 -8.26
C THR A 155 5.40 7.02 -7.04
N GLN A 156 5.85 7.55 -5.89
CA GLN A 156 5.04 7.62 -4.68
C GLN A 156 4.51 9.03 -4.51
N PHE A 157 3.19 9.15 -4.47
CA PHE A 157 2.48 10.34 -4.05
C PHE A 157 2.14 10.19 -2.56
N HIS A 158 2.59 11.12 -1.73
CA HIS A 158 2.47 11.01 -0.28
C HIS A 158 1.73 12.23 0.28
N PHE A 159 0.48 12.01 0.70
CA PHE A 159 -0.39 12.99 1.33
C PHE A 159 -0.14 12.99 2.85
N LEU A 160 0.13 14.17 3.42
CA LEU A 160 0.70 14.33 4.76
C LEU A 160 -0.30 14.85 5.79
N THR A 161 -1.33 15.60 5.36
CA THR A 161 -2.19 16.39 6.26
C THR A 161 -3.51 15.71 6.62
N TRP A 162 -3.75 14.47 6.16
CA TRP A 162 -5.00 13.75 6.46
C TRP A 162 -5.13 13.39 7.94
N GLY A 163 -4.09 12.78 8.52
CA GLY A 163 -4.11 12.23 9.88
C GLY A 163 -4.10 13.28 11.00
N GLU A 164 -3.68 14.52 10.72
CA GLU A 164 -3.62 15.57 11.75
C GLU A 164 -4.98 16.07 12.21
N LEU A 165 -6.02 15.92 11.39
CA LEU A 165 -7.31 16.58 11.59
C LEU A 165 -8.50 15.60 11.63
N ASN A 166 -8.27 14.29 11.59
CA ASN A 166 -9.26 13.21 11.37
C ASN A 166 -10.02 13.31 10.03
N ASN A 167 -9.87 14.41 9.29
CA ASN A 167 -10.35 14.65 7.94
C ASN A 167 -9.38 15.61 7.22
N PRO A 168 -9.34 15.63 5.88
CA PRO A 168 -8.58 16.64 5.17
C PRO A 168 -9.09 18.05 5.52
N PRO A 169 -8.22 19.04 5.79
CA PRO A 169 -8.63 20.41 6.13
C PRO A 169 -9.48 21.06 5.03
N SER A 170 -9.30 20.61 3.79
CA SER A 170 -10.13 20.96 2.65
C SER A 170 -10.17 19.83 1.64
N ALA A 171 -11.35 19.58 1.07
CA ALA A 171 -11.49 18.70 -0.09
C ALA A 171 -10.61 19.17 -1.28
N LYS A 172 -10.29 20.47 -1.36
CA LYS A 172 -9.46 21.03 -2.42
C LYS A 172 -8.07 20.39 -2.47
N ALA A 173 -7.40 20.24 -1.33
CA ALA A 173 -6.06 19.66 -1.29
C ALA A 173 -6.05 18.22 -1.81
N LEU A 174 -7.02 17.41 -1.38
CA LEU A 174 -7.17 16.03 -1.86
C LEU A 174 -7.57 15.95 -3.34
N LEU A 175 -8.44 16.84 -3.81
CA LEU A 175 -8.85 16.88 -5.22
C LEU A 175 -7.71 17.33 -6.13
N ASP A 176 -6.90 18.29 -5.70
CA ASP A 176 -5.70 18.72 -6.41
C ASP A 176 -4.67 17.58 -6.44
N PHE A 177 -4.43 16.91 -5.31
CA PHE A 177 -3.59 15.71 -5.24
C PHE A 177 -4.04 14.63 -6.22
N ARG A 178 -5.35 14.29 -6.23
CA ARG A 178 -5.93 13.30 -7.16
C ARG A 178 -5.71 13.67 -8.63
N ARG A 179 -5.62 14.94 -9.00
CA ARG A 179 -5.38 15.35 -10.41
C ARG A 179 -3.97 15.04 -10.89
N TYR A 180 -3.02 14.86 -9.98
CA TYR A 180 -1.62 14.56 -10.31
C TYR A 180 -1.29 13.07 -10.24
N VAL A 181 -2.14 12.26 -9.60
CA VAL A 181 -2.07 10.79 -9.56
C VAL A 181 -2.70 10.20 -10.83
#